data_AF-A0A291TBL7-F1
#
_entry.id   AF-A0A291TBL7-F1
#
_cell.length_a   1.000
_cell.length_b   1.000
_cell.length_c   1.000
_cell.angle_alpha   90.00
_cell.angle_beta   90.00
_cell.angle_gamma   90.00
#
_symmetry.space_group_name_H-M   'P 1'
#
loop_
_entity.id
_entity.type
_entity.pdbx_description
1 polymer ?
#
loop_
_entity_poly.entity_id
_entity_poly.type
_entity_poly.pdbx_seq_one_letter_code
_entity_poly.pdbx_strand_id
1 'polypeptide(L)'
;MWLKKNVLRLLSCVAVMAAMVMLLLTGCDGGGEAPSSPAESNSTAGSNASSSSASSESSSSSGSSSSTNTANKATKLLLYTTGTIDADYVDDMDGYVAHYRCAVRGDDIYSVDYQNSGEASITVLKKGDDYYMIEGNCATKTTESIVKTYLNSAKTGCNFPTAAEIATMTTGTYEVNGKEYYAEIQKKNVYGNQVRYIYCFDGNVLKYRVVEGLYYTTDMKPVKNIITYNSISTKVNENLFDLSKYSILEN
;
A
#
# COMPACT_ATOMS: atom_id res chain seq x y z
N MET A 1 41.60 -2.36 18.82
CA MET A 1 40.32 -2.64 19.54
C MET A 1 39.05 -2.18 18.83
N TRP A 2 39.09 -1.37 17.76
CA TRP A 2 37.89 -0.73 17.19
C TRP A 2 36.82 -1.69 16.63
N LEU A 3 37.20 -2.75 15.89
CA LEU A 3 36.25 -3.68 15.25
C LEU A 3 35.20 -4.28 16.21
N LYS A 4 35.55 -4.49 17.50
CA LYS A 4 34.64 -5.12 18.47
C LYS A 4 33.43 -4.25 18.86
N LYS A 5 33.42 -2.93 18.61
CA LYS A 5 32.24 -2.10 18.89
C LYS A 5 31.17 -2.18 17.80
N ASN A 6 31.55 -2.28 16.52
CA ASN A 6 30.59 -2.28 15.42
C ASN A 6 29.87 -3.62 15.31
N VAL A 7 30.59 -4.74 15.44
CA VAL A 7 29.99 -6.10 15.46
C VAL A 7 28.97 -6.26 16.61
N LEU A 8 29.24 -5.66 17.77
CA LEU A 8 28.33 -5.74 18.92
C LEU A 8 27.04 -4.95 18.70
N ARG A 9 27.10 -3.80 18.00
CA ARG A 9 25.90 -3.08 17.55
C ARG A 9 25.10 -3.86 16.51
N LEU A 10 25.78 -4.48 15.54
CA LEU A 10 25.16 -5.34 14.53
C LEU A 10 24.33 -6.45 15.19
N LEU A 11 24.93 -7.16 16.15
CA LEU A 11 24.26 -8.23 16.90
C LEU A 11 23.05 -7.73 17.71
N SER A 12 23.11 -6.56 18.34
CA SER A 12 21.95 -6.00 19.06
C SER A 12 20.79 -5.62 18.15
N CYS A 13 21.06 -5.08 16.96
CA CYS A 13 19.99 -4.68 16.02
C CYS A 13 19.36 -5.90 15.33
N VAL A 14 20.16 -6.89 14.94
CA VAL A 14 19.66 -8.15 14.36
C VAL A 14 18.80 -8.93 15.39
N ALA A 15 19.18 -8.94 16.67
CA ALA A 15 18.41 -9.64 17.70
C ALA A 15 16.98 -9.09 17.88
N VAL A 16 16.78 -7.78 17.77
CA VAL A 16 15.45 -7.15 17.92
C VAL A 16 14.55 -7.44 16.72
N MET A 17 15.09 -7.42 15.49
CA MET A 17 14.30 -7.71 14.28
C MET A 17 14.05 -9.21 14.08
N ALA A 18 15.01 -10.07 14.42
CA ALA A 18 14.84 -11.53 14.35
C ALA A 18 13.71 -12.05 15.28
N ALA A 19 13.47 -11.37 16.41
CA ALA A 19 12.38 -11.70 17.33
C ALA A 19 10.98 -11.58 16.69
N MET A 20 10.80 -10.69 15.71
CA MET A 20 9.54 -10.58 14.95
C MET A 20 9.42 -11.64 13.83
N VAL A 21 10.55 -12.21 13.37
CA VAL A 21 10.57 -13.21 12.29
C VAL A 21 10.35 -14.64 12.80
N MET A 22 10.77 -14.96 14.04
CA MET A 22 10.63 -16.32 14.59
C MET A 22 9.18 -16.81 14.77
N LEU A 23 8.18 -15.92 14.76
CA LEU A 23 6.76 -16.28 14.91
C LEU A 23 6.14 -16.90 13.64
N LEU A 24 6.88 -17.03 12.53
CA LEU A 24 6.36 -17.47 11.23
C LEU A 24 6.87 -18.85 10.75
N LEU A 25 7.60 -19.61 11.59
CA LEU A 25 8.26 -20.86 11.17
C LEU A 25 8.05 -22.07 12.10
N THR A 26 6.82 -22.26 12.60
CA THR A 26 6.34 -23.56 13.12
C THR A 26 4.89 -23.79 12.73
N GLY A 27 4.61 -24.82 11.92
CA GLY A 27 3.23 -25.17 11.52
C GLY A 27 3.18 -25.84 10.15
N CYS A 28 3.53 -27.12 10.08
CA CYS A 28 3.35 -27.96 8.88
C CYS A 28 2.60 -29.25 9.26
N ASP A 29 1.90 -29.79 8.27
CA ASP A 29 1.33 -31.14 8.18
C ASP A 29 -0.02 -31.45 8.88
N GLY A 30 -0.78 -32.38 8.27
CA GLY A 30 -2.12 -32.84 8.66
C GLY A 30 -3.28 -31.88 8.30
N GLY A 31 -4.26 -32.19 7.44
CA GLY A 31 -4.50 -33.39 6.63
C GLY A 31 -5.69 -34.22 7.12
N GLY A 32 -6.75 -34.37 6.31
CA GLY A 32 -7.84 -35.33 6.55
C GLY A 32 -9.27 -34.83 6.29
N GLU A 33 -9.95 -35.56 5.39
CA GLU A 33 -11.37 -35.97 5.45
C GLU A 33 -12.51 -34.93 5.67
N ALA A 34 -13.39 -34.85 4.66
CA ALA A 34 -14.73 -34.25 4.78
C ALA A 34 -15.79 -35.34 5.04
N PRO A 35 -16.78 -35.11 5.93
CA PRO A 35 -17.96 -35.95 6.07
C PRO A 35 -19.14 -35.47 5.20
N SER A 36 -19.95 -36.41 4.73
CA SER A 36 -21.07 -36.19 3.79
C SER A 36 -22.37 -35.68 4.44
N SER A 37 -23.26 -35.14 3.60
CA SER A 37 -24.62 -34.72 3.96
C SER A 37 -25.54 -35.88 4.38
N PRO A 38 -26.49 -35.61 5.29
CA PRO A 38 -27.88 -36.08 5.18
C PRO A 38 -28.67 -35.06 4.31
N ALA A 39 -29.38 -35.45 3.25
CA ALA A 39 -30.54 -36.34 3.15
C ALA A 39 -31.87 -35.59 3.40
N GLU A 40 -32.82 -35.79 2.49
CA GLU A 40 -34.11 -35.07 2.45
C GLU A 40 -35.12 -35.59 3.49
N SER A 41 -36.11 -34.75 3.81
CA SER A 41 -37.42 -35.23 4.25
C SER A 41 -38.51 -34.28 3.73
N ASN A 42 -39.65 -34.85 3.34
CA ASN A 42 -40.73 -34.18 2.60
C ASN A 42 -42.09 -34.52 3.20
N SER A 43 -42.90 -33.52 3.56
CA SER A 43 -44.28 -33.72 4.03
C SER A 43 -45.19 -32.49 3.85
N THR A 44 -45.53 -32.21 2.58
CA THR A 44 -46.88 -31.88 2.08
C THR A 44 -47.92 -31.18 2.98
N ALA A 45 -48.21 -29.92 2.61
CA ALA A 45 -49.51 -29.23 2.56
C ALA A 45 -50.35 -28.89 3.83
N GLY A 46 -50.94 -27.68 3.78
CA GLY A 46 -52.01 -27.20 4.67
C GLY A 46 -52.39 -25.75 4.30
N SER A 47 -53.55 -25.53 3.67
CA SER A 47 -53.92 -24.25 3.05
C SER A 47 -55.08 -23.53 3.77
N ASN A 48 -55.31 -22.26 3.38
CA ASN A 48 -56.44 -21.36 3.71
C ASN A 48 -56.43 -20.66 5.08
N ALA A 49 -56.96 -19.44 5.22
CA ALA A 49 -57.25 -18.37 4.25
C ALA A 49 -57.66 -17.05 4.97
N SER A 50 -57.50 -15.90 4.28
CA SER A 50 -58.25 -14.64 4.47
C SER A 50 -58.05 -13.83 5.79
N SER A 51 -58.17 -12.49 5.82
CA SER A 51 -58.27 -11.46 4.75
C SER A 51 -58.23 -10.02 5.32
N SER A 52 -57.71 -9.03 4.55
CA SER A 52 -58.10 -7.58 4.48
C SER A 52 -58.11 -6.71 5.76
N SER A 53 -57.75 -5.41 5.83
CA SER A 53 -57.15 -4.36 4.96
C SER A 53 -56.56 -3.28 5.92
N ALA A 54 -56.17 -2.01 5.65
CA ALA A 54 -56.16 -1.03 4.53
C ALA A 54 -54.97 -0.04 4.79
N SER A 55 -54.46 0.87 3.95
CA SER A 55 -54.89 1.60 2.71
C SER A 55 -55.35 3.07 2.89
N SER A 56 -54.39 3.99 3.06
CA SER A 56 -54.34 5.37 2.52
C SER A 56 -52.96 6.00 2.87
N GLU A 57 -52.17 6.66 2.01
CA GLU A 57 -52.40 7.78 1.07
C GLU A 57 -52.75 9.11 1.78
N SER A 58 -52.20 10.30 1.46
CA SER A 58 -51.09 10.78 0.60
C SER A 58 -50.78 12.25 1.01
N SER A 59 -49.97 13.14 0.39
CA SER A 59 -49.17 13.23 -0.85
C SER A 59 -48.12 14.38 -0.73
N SER A 60 -47.46 14.77 -1.83
CA SER A 60 -46.71 16.04 -2.08
C SER A 60 -45.33 16.24 -1.39
N SER A 61 -44.30 16.84 -2.03
CA SER A 61 -44.14 17.16 -3.47
C SER A 61 -42.67 17.40 -3.89
N SER A 62 -42.36 17.05 -5.14
CA SER A 62 -41.36 17.67 -6.04
C SER A 62 -39.95 18.00 -5.49
N GLY A 63 -38.97 17.17 -5.86
CA GLY A 63 -37.54 17.44 -5.63
C GLY A 63 -36.60 16.81 -6.68
N SER A 64 -37.09 16.57 -7.90
CA SER A 64 -36.35 15.84 -8.95
C SER A 64 -35.26 16.70 -9.59
N SER A 65 -34.17 16.97 -8.85
CA SER A 65 -32.92 17.35 -9.48
C SER A 65 -32.45 16.19 -10.36
N SER A 66 -32.40 16.42 -11.67
CA SER A 66 -31.78 15.49 -12.63
C SER A 66 -30.26 15.59 -12.49
N SER A 67 -29.75 15.21 -11.32
CA SER A 67 -28.33 15.00 -11.08
C SER A 67 -27.88 13.88 -11.99
N THR A 68 -27.37 14.26 -13.16
CA THR A 68 -26.53 13.41 -13.99
C THR A 68 -25.30 13.08 -13.16
N ASN A 69 -25.39 12.01 -12.36
CA ASN A 69 -24.28 11.37 -11.66
C ASN A 69 -23.41 10.65 -12.70
N THR A 70 -22.89 11.43 -13.65
CA THR A 70 -21.53 11.29 -14.15
C THR A 70 -20.64 11.37 -12.92
N ALA A 71 -20.46 10.24 -12.24
CA ALA A 71 -19.54 10.13 -11.13
C ALA A 71 -18.20 10.63 -11.65
N ASN A 72 -17.71 11.74 -11.07
CA ASN A 72 -16.46 12.35 -11.50
C ASN A 72 -15.41 11.25 -11.47
N LYS A 73 -14.83 10.94 -12.64
CA LYS A 73 -13.87 9.85 -12.74
C LYS A 73 -12.56 10.31 -12.13
N ALA A 74 -11.92 9.42 -11.38
CA ALA A 74 -10.53 9.62 -10.99
C ALA A 74 -9.69 9.86 -12.25
N THR A 75 -8.98 10.98 -12.28
CA THR A 75 -8.29 11.50 -13.46
C THR A 75 -7.01 12.25 -13.10
N LYS A 76 -6.90 12.85 -11.91
CA LYS A 76 -5.66 13.48 -11.45
C LYS A 76 -4.57 12.45 -11.19
N LEU A 77 -4.93 11.25 -10.73
CA LEU A 77 -3.96 10.19 -10.47
C LEU A 77 -3.33 9.61 -11.77
N LEU A 78 -4.00 9.74 -12.93
CA LEU A 78 -3.44 9.36 -14.25
C LEU A 78 -2.15 10.11 -14.58
N LEU A 79 -1.96 11.32 -14.05
CA LEU A 79 -0.73 12.09 -14.22
C LEU A 79 0.50 11.34 -13.65
N TYR A 80 0.28 10.42 -12.71
CA TYR A 80 1.32 9.69 -11.99
C TYR A 80 1.44 8.21 -12.44
N THR A 81 0.64 7.73 -13.40
CA THR A 81 0.63 6.30 -13.77
C THR A 81 1.66 5.86 -14.81
N THR A 82 2.53 6.76 -15.29
CA THR A 82 3.44 6.51 -16.43
C THR A 82 4.68 5.68 -16.10
N GLY A 83 4.69 4.95 -14.98
CA GLY A 83 5.78 4.07 -14.56
C GLY A 83 7.13 4.77 -14.36
N THR A 84 7.12 6.11 -14.27
CA THR A 84 8.30 6.99 -14.21
C THR A 84 8.04 8.03 -13.11
N ILE A 85 8.55 7.77 -11.90
CA ILE A 85 8.22 8.56 -10.70
C ILE A 85 9.46 8.65 -9.81
N ASP A 86 9.71 9.84 -9.26
CA ASP A 86 10.73 10.11 -8.23
C ASP A 86 10.05 10.91 -7.11
N ALA A 87 10.09 10.40 -5.88
CA ALA A 87 9.31 10.94 -4.76
C ALA A 87 10.04 10.81 -3.42
N ASP A 88 10.15 11.93 -2.71
CA ASP A 88 10.53 11.99 -1.29
C ASP A 88 9.25 12.04 -0.45
N TYR A 89 9.06 11.11 0.48
CA TYR A 89 7.85 11.02 1.29
C TYR A 89 8.12 10.62 2.74
N VAL A 90 7.12 10.83 3.59
CA VAL A 90 7.05 10.33 4.96
C VAL A 90 5.93 9.29 5.02
N ASP A 91 6.18 8.18 5.69
CA ASP A 91 5.20 7.15 6.02
C ASP A 91 4.94 7.21 7.53
N ASP A 92 3.71 7.55 7.93
CA ASP A 92 3.25 7.52 9.33
C ASP A 92 2.23 6.38 9.50
N MET A 93 2.64 5.35 10.22
CA MET A 93 1.79 4.21 10.57
C MET A 93 1.62 4.14 12.09
N ASP A 94 0.45 4.58 12.55
CA ASP A 94 0.05 4.59 13.96
C ASP A 94 1.07 5.29 14.89
N GLY A 95 1.76 6.33 14.39
CA GLY A 95 2.79 7.09 15.11
C GLY A 95 4.22 6.56 14.94
N TYR A 96 4.42 5.45 14.23
CA TYR A 96 5.73 5.07 13.71
C TYR A 96 5.98 5.83 12.41
N VAL A 97 6.91 6.79 12.47
CA VAL A 97 7.25 7.68 11.35
C VAL A 97 8.57 7.22 10.72
N ALA A 98 8.55 6.96 9.42
CA ALA A 98 9.72 6.62 8.62
C ALA A 98 9.83 7.52 7.38
N HIS A 99 11.07 7.82 6.97
CA HIS A 99 11.37 8.74 5.88
C HIS A 99 11.93 7.99 4.68
N TYR A 100 11.40 8.27 3.49
CA TYR A 100 11.69 7.50 2.30
C TYR A 100 11.97 8.36 1.06
N ARG A 101 12.82 7.84 0.18
CA ARG A 101 12.87 8.22 -1.23
C ARG A 101 12.67 6.98 -2.10
N CYS A 102 11.70 7.02 -3.00
CA CYS A 102 11.55 6.01 -4.05
C CYS A 102 11.73 6.63 -5.43
N ALA A 103 12.34 5.88 -6.35
CA ALA A 103 12.28 6.20 -7.77
C ALA A 103 12.04 4.93 -8.60
N VAL A 104 11.13 5.01 -9.57
CA VAL A 104 10.74 3.90 -10.44
C VAL A 104 10.81 4.39 -11.89
N ARG A 105 11.40 3.60 -12.79
CA ARG A 105 11.45 3.89 -14.24
C ARG A 105 11.35 2.58 -15.02
N GLY A 106 10.12 2.19 -15.34
CA GLY A 106 9.83 0.85 -15.85
C GLY A 106 10.20 -0.21 -14.80
N ASP A 107 11.06 -1.15 -15.16
CA ASP A 107 11.53 -2.22 -14.27
C ASP A 107 12.70 -1.81 -13.34
N ASP A 108 13.32 -0.64 -13.55
CA ASP A 108 14.31 -0.07 -12.62
C ASP A 108 13.59 0.47 -11.36
N ILE A 109 14.06 0.11 -10.16
CA ILE A 109 13.52 0.60 -8.88
C ILE A 109 14.67 0.96 -7.94
N TYR A 110 14.67 2.20 -7.46
CA TYR A 110 15.57 2.72 -6.43
C TYR A 110 14.79 3.02 -5.15
N SER A 111 15.36 2.67 -3.99
CA SER A 111 14.75 2.93 -2.69
C SER A 111 15.80 3.35 -1.67
N VAL A 112 15.51 4.38 -0.88
CA VAL A 112 16.24 4.77 0.32
C VAL A 112 15.26 4.84 1.49
N ASP A 113 15.62 4.19 2.59
CA ASP A 113 15.06 4.40 3.92
C ASP A 113 16.04 5.31 4.68
N TYR A 114 15.56 6.39 5.31
CA TYR A 114 16.37 7.33 6.08
C TYR A 114 16.13 7.19 7.58
N GLN A 115 17.21 7.15 8.35
CA GLN A 115 17.15 7.24 9.81
C GLN A 115 16.67 8.65 10.22
N ASN A 116 16.18 8.78 11.46
CA ASN A 116 15.78 10.06 12.05
C ASN A 116 16.90 11.12 12.14
N SER A 117 18.17 10.74 11.86
CA SER A 117 19.30 11.67 11.67
C SER A 117 19.35 12.34 10.29
N GLY A 118 18.53 11.89 9.33
CA GLY A 118 18.63 12.27 7.92
C GLY A 118 19.67 11.47 7.13
N GLU A 119 20.42 10.57 7.78
CA GLU A 119 21.35 9.66 7.11
C GLU A 119 20.59 8.48 6.47
N ALA A 120 21.02 8.04 5.30
CA ALA A 120 20.46 6.84 4.66
C ALA A 120 20.71 5.61 5.56
N SER A 121 19.63 4.98 6.01
CA SER A 121 19.63 3.74 6.78
C SER A 121 20.04 2.57 5.90
N ILE A 122 19.44 2.48 4.72
CA ILE A 122 19.74 1.50 3.68
C ILE A 122 19.33 2.06 2.31
N THR A 123 20.15 1.79 1.29
CA THR A 123 19.85 2.08 -0.11
C THR A 123 19.81 0.77 -0.90
N VAL A 124 18.77 0.55 -1.71
CA VAL A 124 18.69 -0.59 -2.63
C VAL A 124 18.33 -0.15 -4.03
N LEU A 125 18.78 -0.94 -5.01
CA LEU A 125 18.56 -0.70 -6.44
C LEU A 125 18.26 -2.02 -7.15
N LYS A 126 17.10 -2.12 -7.81
CA LYS A 126 16.84 -3.08 -8.89
C LYS A 126 17.19 -2.39 -10.21
N LYS A 127 18.05 -3.01 -11.01
CA LYS A 127 18.54 -2.48 -12.29
C LYS A 127 18.46 -3.57 -13.35
N GLY A 128 17.51 -3.46 -14.28
CA GLY A 128 17.12 -4.62 -15.09
C GLY A 128 16.72 -5.80 -14.20
N ASP A 129 17.29 -6.98 -14.42
CA ASP A 129 17.05 -8.19 -13.62
C ASP A 129 17.92 -8.28 -12.34
N ASP A 130 18.94 -7.43 -12.20
CA ASP A 130 19.89 -7.46 -11.08
C ASP A 130 19.42 -6.62 -9.88
N TYR A 131 19.84 -7.04 -8.69
CA TYR A 131 19.54 -6.40 -7.41
C TYR A 131 20.84 -6.01 -6.69
N TYR A 132 20.85 -4.83 -6.08
CA TYR A 132 22.00 -4.28 -5.37
C TYR A 132 21.58 -3.69 -4.02
N MET A 133 22.44 -3.85 -3.02
CA MET A 133 22.43 -3.08 -1.78
C MET A 133 23.63 -2.12 -1.81
N ILE A 134 23.39 -0.85 -1.52
CA ILE A 134 24.37 0.23 -1.72
C ILE A 134 24.79 0.79 -0.36
N GLU A 135 26.09 0.74 -0.09
CA GLU A 135 26.72 1.26 1.14
C GLU A 135 27.89 2.18 0.76
N GLY A 136 27.73 3.48 0.98
CA GLY A 136 28.73 4.49 0.62
C GLY A 136 29.04 4.47 -0.89
N ASN A 137 30.26 4.05 -1.24
CA ASN A 137 30.75 3.97 -2.62
C ASN A 137 30.70 2.54 -3.20
N CYS A 138 30.14 1.56 -2.48
CA CYS A 138 30.02 0.18 -2.93
C CYS A 138 28.57 -0.18 -3.28
N ALA A 139 28.38 -0.97 -4.34
CA ALA A 139 27.11 -1.58 -4.70
C ALA A 139 27.27 -3.11 -4.74
N THR A 140 26.79 -3.77 -3.69
CA THR A 140 26.91 -5.23 -3.54
C THR A 140 25.72 -5.91 -4.21
N LYS A 141 26.01 -6.71 -5.25
CA LYS A 141 25.01 -7.51 -5.96
C LYS A 141 24.41 -8.58 -5.04
N THR A 142 23.10 -8.72 -5.07
CA THR A 142 22.32 -9.49 -4.08
C THR A 142 21.09 -10.13 -4.73
N THR A 143 20.25 -10.81 -3.95
CA THR A 143 19.02 -11.47 -4.42
C THR A 143 17.79 -10.59 -4.17
N GLU A 144 16.70 -10.81 -4.93
CA GLU A 144 15.41 -10.15 -4.64
C GLU A 144 15.02 -10.38 -3.17
N SER A 145 15.15 -11.61 -2.66
CA SER A 145 14.74 -11.99 -1.29
C SER A 145 15.37 -11.14 -0.18
N ILE A 146 16.59 -10.62 -0.37
CA ILE A 146 17.27 -9.77 0.61
C ILE A 146 16.75 -8.33 0.57
N VAL A 147 16.46 -7.81 -0.63
CA VAL A 147 16.01 -6.41 -0.82
C VAL A 147 14.49 -6.24 -0.94
N LYS A 148 13.73 -7.35 -0.98
CA LYS A 148 12.29 -7.40 -1.28
C LYS A 148 11.46 -6.47 -0.42
N THR A 149 11.76 -6.39 0.88
CA THR A 149 11.07 -5.51 1.82
C THR A 149 11.22 -4.05 1.41
N TYR A 150 12.44 -3.58 1.17
CA TYR A 150 12.72 -2.19 0.79
C TYR A 150 12.19 -1.85 -0.62
N LEU A 151 12.31 -2.78 -1.57
CA LEU A 151 11.67 -2.62 -2.89
C LEU A 151 10.14 -2.61 -2.80
N ASN A 152 9.56 -3.32 -1.84
CA ASN A 152 8.12 -3.25 -1.56
C ASN A 152 7.75 -1.95 -0.83
N SER A 153 8.60 -1.37 0.03
CA SER A 153 8.40 -0.02 0.57
C SER A 153 8.45 1.03 -0.54
N ALA A 154 9.40 0.96 -1.48
CA ALA A 154 9.40 1.83 -2.66
C ALA A 154 8.17 1.63 -3.55
N LYS A 155 7.65 0.40 -3.70
CA LYS A 155 6.34 0.17 -4.31
C LYS A 155 5.22 0.78 -3.45
N THR A 156 5.28 0.75 -2.12
CA THR A 156 4.32 1.47 -1.28
C THR A 156 4.36 2.97 -1.56
N GLY A 157 5.52 3.62 -1.72
CA GLY A 157 5.61 5.04 -2.09
C GLY A 157 5.17 5.36 -3.52
N CYS A 158 5.68 4.59 -4.49
CA CYS A 158 5.66 4.90 -5.92
C CYS A 158 4.74 4.00 -6.80
N ASN A 159 4.08 2.96 -6.26
CA ASN A 159 3.13 2.15 -7.04
C ASN A 159 1.74 2.78 -7.03
N PHE A 160 1.45 3.56 -8.07
CA PHE A 160 0.13 4.13 -8.31
C PHE A 160 -0.78 3.12 -9.03
N PRO A 161 -2.11 3.17 -8.81
CA PRO A 161 -3.03 2.26 -9.46
C PRO A 161 -2.95 2.42 -10.98
N THR A 162 -3.00 1.31 -11.71
CA THR A 162 -2.96 1.32 -13.18
C THR A 162 -4.12 2.14 -13.77
N ALA A 163 -4.01 2.59 -15.03
CA ALA A 163 -5.10 3.31 -15.69
C ALA A 163 -6.43 2.52 -15.72
N ALA A 164 -6.36 1.18 -15.78
CA ALA A 164 -7.52 0.30 -15.68
C ALA A 164 -8.14 0.28 -14.26
N GLU A 165 -7.31 0.30 -13.21
CA GLU A 165 -7.79 0.46 -11.83
C GLU A 165 -8.41 1.84 -11.61
N ILE A 166 -7.77 2.92 -12.07
CA ILE A 166 -8.28 4.30 -11.95
C ILE A 166 -9.64 4.45 -12.63
N ALA A 167 -9.87 3.76 -13.76
CA ALA A 167 -11.17 3.76 -14.44
C ALA A 167 -12.33 3.20 -13.58
N THR A 168 -12.02 2.51 -12.46
CA THR A 168 -12.99 1.99 -11.47
C THR A 168 -13.00 2.76 -10.14
N MET A 169 -12.12 3.75 -9.96
CA MET A 169 -12.05 4.56 -8.74
C MET A 169 -13.18 5.59 -8.66
N THR A 170 -13.64 5.84 -7.43
CA THR A 170 -14.66 6.85 -7.12
C THR A 170 -14.02 8.11 -6.56
N THR A 171 -14.52 9.31 -6.91
CA THR A 171 -14.07 10.56 -6.27
C THR A 171 -14.95 10.96 -5.10
N GLY A 172 -14.40 11.74 -4.18
CA GLY A 172 -15.15 12.44 -3.14
C GLY A 172 -14.29 13.53 -2.49
N THR A 173 -14.56 13.81 -1.21
CA THR A 173 -13.65 14.53 -0.34
C THR A 173 -13.13 13.62 0.77
N TYR A 174 -12.03 14.01 1.40
CA TYR A 174 -11.48 13.35 2.58
C TYR A 174 -10.69 14.37 3.43
N GLU A 175 -10.80 14.27 4.75
CA GLU A 175 -10.11 15.16 5.68
C GLU A 175 -8.76 14.57 6.13
N VAL A 176 -7.68 15.34 5.97
CA VAL A 176 -6.37 15.03 6.54
C VAL A 176 -5.93 16.22 7.40
N ASN A 177 -5.66 15.95 8.68
CA ASN A 177 -5.16 16.92 9.65
C ASN A 177 -5.99 18.21 9.74
N GLY A 178 -7.32 18.11 9.77
CA GLY A 178 -8.23 19.25 9.88
C GLY A 178 -8.45 20.06 8.59
N LYS A 179 -7.91 19.61 7.44
CA LYS A 179 -8.20 20.18 6.12
C LYS A 179 -8.89 19.15 5.23
N GLU A 180 -9.97 19.55 4.57
CA GLU A 180 -10.61 18.76 3.53
C GLU A 180 -9.82 18.86 2.19
N TYR A 181 -9.69 17.73 1.51
CA TYR A 181 -9.07 17.61 0.19
C TYR A 181 -10.02 16.95 -0.80
N TYR A 182 -9.86 17.28 -2.09
CA TYR A 182 -10.41 16.46 -3.17
C TYR A 182 -9.71 15.10 -3.16
N ALA A 183 -10.48 14.01 -3.16
CA ALA A 183 -9.98 12.67 -3.00
C ALA A 183 -10.37 11.75 -4.17
N GLU A 184 -9.40 11.01 -4.71
CA GLU A 184 -9.64 9.89 -5.62
C GLU A 184 -9.49 8.59 -4.79
N ILE A 185 -10.52 7.72 -4.79
CA ILE A 185 -10.65 6.63 -3.82
C ILE A 185 -10.72 5.28 -4.56
N GLN A 186 -9.76 4.41 -4.27
CA GLN A 186 -9.78 3.02 -4.68
C GLN A 186 -10.25 2.13 -3.54
N LYS A 187 -11.12 1.16 -3.84
CA LYS A 187 -11.52 0.10 -2.90
C LYS A 187 -10.95 -1.22 -3.41
N LYS A 188 -10.25 -1.96 -2.55
CA LYS A 188 -9.74 -3.32 -2.83
C LYS A 188 -10.23 -4.27 -1.76
N ASN A 189 -10.41 -5.54 -2.12
CA ASN A 189 -10.49 -6.62 -1.15
C ASN A 189 -9.11 -7.27 -1.07
N VAL A 190 -8.48 -7.20 0.11
CA VAL A 190 -7.13 -7.67 0.40
C VAL A 190 -7.28 -8.84 1.37
N TYR A 191 -7.06 -10.07 0.87
CA TYR A 191 -7.30 -11.32 1.61
C TYR A 191 -8.71 -11.40 2.26
N GLY A 192 -9.75 -10.92 1.56
CA GLY A 192 -11.14 -10.91 2.04
C GLY A 192 -11.55 -9.65 2.83
N ASN A 193 -10.59 -8.90 3.37
CA ASN A 193 -10.84 -7.64 4.07
C ASN A 193 -10.97 -6.47 3.10
N GLN A 194 -11.89 -5.54 3.35
CA GLN A 194 -12.00 -4.31 2.55
C GLN A 194 -10.94 -3.29 2.99
N VAL A 195 -10.16 -2.79 2.02
CA VAL A 195 -9.14 -1.76 2.19
C VAL A 195 -9.42 -0.61 1.22
N ARG A 196 -9.25 0.63 1.69
CA ARG A 196 -9.37 1.86 0.90
C ARG A 196 -8.00 2.49 0.72
N TYR A 197 -7.66 2.84 -0.51
CA TYR A 197 -6.55 3.74 -0.84
C TYR A 197 -7.15 5.08 -1.26
N ILE A 198 -6.91 6.11 -0.47
CA ILE A 198 -7.45 7.46 -0.66
C ILE A 198 -6.32 8.39 -1.07
N TYR A 199 -6.39 8.97 -2.26
CA TYR A 199 -5.38 9.85 -2.83
C TYR A 199 -5.88 11.30 -2.76
N CYS A 200 -5.29 12.11 -1.87
CA CYS A 200 -5.75 13.46 -1.53
C CYS A 200 -4.93 14.53 -2.26
N PHE A 201 -5.62 15.40 -3.00
CA PHE A 201 -5.02 16.43 -3.85
C PHE A 201 -5.26 17.85 -3.33
N ASP A 202 -4.22 18.66 -3.35
CA ASP A 202 -4.29 20.12 -3.15
C ASP A 202 -4.13 20.78 -4.53
N GLY A 203 -5.23 21.32 -5.07
CA GLY A 203 -5.32 21.67 -6.48
C GLY A 203 -5.11 20.44 -7.37
N ASN A 204 -3.99 20.41 -8.11
CA ASN A 204 -3.57 19.28 -8.96
C ASN A 204 -2.37 18.50 -8.38
N VAL A 205 -1.85 18.89 -7.21
CA VAL A 205 -0.69 18.24 -6.58
C VAL A 205 -1.21 17.18 -5.61
N LEU A 206 -0.80 15.92 -5.80
CA LEU A 206 -0.99 14.89 -4.78
C LEU A 206 -0.21 15.28 -3.51
N LYS A 207 -0.89 15.32 -2.36
CA LYS A 207 -0.27 15.67 -1.07
C LYS A 207 -0.21 14.50 -0.11
N TYR A 208 -1.28 13.70 -0.04
CA TYR A 208 -1.34 12.55 0.84
C TYR A 208 -1.87 11.33 0.09
N ARG A 209 -1.40 10.16 0.50
CA ARG A 209 -2.20 8.93 0.38
C ARG A 209 -2.51 8.40 1.77
N VAL A 210 -3.79 8.21 2.06
CA VAL A 210 -4.24 7.52 3.27
C VAL A 210 -4.62 6.10 2.89
N VAL A 211 -4.20 5.12 3.69
CA VAL A 211 -4.67 3.73 3.59
C VAL A 211 -5.49 3.42 4.85
N GLU A 212 -6.74 3.03 4.63
CA GLU A 212 -7.67 2.63 5.70
C GLU A 212 -8.12 1.18 5.49
N GLY A 213 -8.12 0.38 6.54
CA GLY A 213 -8.76 -0.94 6.54
C GLY A 213 -8.11 -1.92 7.50
N LEU A 214 -8.67 -3.13 7.57
CA LEU A 214 -8.05 -4.25 8.26
C LEU A 214 -6.84 -4.72 7.43
N TYR A 215 -5.67 -4.18 7.75
CA TYR A 215 -4.41 -4.57 7.12
C TYR A 215 -3.72 -5.66 7.96
N TYR A 216 -2.66 -6.24 7.42
CA TYR A 216 -2.01 -7.42 8.01
C TYR A 216 -1.02 -7.06 9.13
N THR A 217 -1.52 -6.43 10.19
CA THR A 217 -0.91 -6.53 11.51
C THR A 217 -1.14 -7.93 12.07
N THR A 218 -0.27 -8.41 12.95
CA THR A 218 -0.37 -9.75 13.56
C THR A 218 -1.61 -9.93 14.46
N ASP A 219 -2.30 -8.84 14.79
CA ASP A 219 -3.52 -8.79 15.59
C ASP A 219 -4.77 -8.32 14.80
N MET A 220 -4.69 -8.29 13.46
CA MET A 220 -5.79 -7.98 12.53
C MET A 220 -6.54 -6.67 12.84
N LYS A 221 -5.81 -5.61 13.21
CA LYS A 221 -6.40 -4.31 13.56
C LYS A 221 -6.66 -3.42 12.34
N PRO A 222 -7.61 -2.48 12.44
CA PRO A 222 -7.73 -1.41 11.46
C PRO A 222 -6.52 -0.49 11.55
N VAL A 223 -5.76 -0.39 10.46
CA VAL A 223 -4.61 0.51 10.34
C VAL A 223 -5.07 1.83 9.71
N LYS A 224 -4.55 2.95 10.21
CA LYS A 224 -4.61 4.25 9.51
C LYS A 224 -3.19 4.70 9.16
N ASN A 225 -2.72 4.29 7.99
CA ASN A 225 -1.44 4.71 7.44
C ASN A 225 -1.62 6.01 6.65
N ILE A 226 -0.79 7.03 6.92
CA ILE A 226 -0.79 8.31 6.23
C ILE A 226 0.58 8.55 5.60
N ILE A 227 0.64 8.44 4.28
CA ILE A 227 1.83 8.82 3.50
C ILE A 227 1.71 10.27 3.05
N THR A 228 2.70 11.08 3.40
CA THR A 228 2.81 12.51 3.05
C THR A 228 3.91 12.71 2.02
N TYR A 229 3.56 13.23 0.84
CA TYR A 229 4.52 13.48 -0.24
C TYR A 229 5.20 14.85 -0.04
N ASN A 230 6.50 14.84 0.28
CA ASN A 230 7.34 16.04 0.40
C ASN A 230 7.71 16.56 -0.99
N SER A 231 8.10 15.63 -1.87
CA SER A 231 8.34 15.85 -3.30
C SER A 231 7.68 14.72 -4.10
N ILE A 232 7.21 15.02 -5.31
CA ILE A 232 6.80 14.00 -6.28
C ILE A 232 6.97 14.55 -7.70
N SER A 233 7.59 13.77 -8.57
CA SER A 233 7.93 14.15 -9.95
C SER A 233 7.67 12.98 -10.89
N THR A 234 7.11 13.27 -12.07
CA THR A 234 6.94 12.32 -13.19
C THR A 234 8.19 12.25 -14.10
N LYS A 235 9.26 12.94 -13.70
CA LYS A 235 10.61 12.87 -14.28
C LYS A 235 11.55 12.39 -13.20
N VAL A 236 12.30 11.32 -13.47
CA VAL A 236 13.22 10.72 -12.50
C VAL A 236 14.62 11.31 -12.63
N ASN A 237 15.30 11.53 -11.51
CA ASN A 237 16.74 11.76 -11.48
C ASN A 237 17.49 10.48 -11.93
N GLU A 238 17.94 10.44 -13.17
CA GLU A 238 18.55 9.24 -13.77
C GLU A 238 19.81 8.76 -13.04
N ASN A 239 20.50 9.68 -12.34
CA ASN A 239 21.68 9.38 -11.53
C ASN A 239 21.37 8.42 -10.36
N LEU A 240 20.11 8.22 -9.98
CA LEU A 240 19.72 7.23 -8.97
C LEU A 240 19.87 5.78 -9.48
N PHE A 241 19.80 5.57 -10.79
CA PHE A 241 19.97 4.27 -11.44
C PHE A 241 21.36 4.10 -12.10
N ASP A 242 22.27 5.07 -11.91
CA ASP A 242 23.65 4.98 -12.39
C ASP A 242 24.50 4.16 -11.42
N LEU A 243 25.02 3.04 -11.92
CA LEU A 243 25.93 2.14 -11.22
C LEU A 243 27.42 2.49 -11.45
N SER A 244 27.76 3.30 -12.46
CA SER A 244 29.16 3.56 -12.85
C SER A 244 29.98 4.30 -11.79
N LYS A 245 29.30 5.02 -10.89
CA LYS A 245 29.86 5.71 -9.72
C LYS A 245 30.17 4.81 -8.52
N TYR A 246 29.85 3.51 -8.58
CA TYR A 246 30.06 2.56 -7.48
C TYR A 246 31.09 1.48 -7.82
N SER A 247 31.85 1.05 -6.82
CA SER A 247 32.56 -0.23 -6.87
C SER A 247 31.54 -1.36 -6.76
N ILE A 248 31.34 -2.11 -7.86
CA ILE A 248 30.47 -3.28 -7.85
C ILE A 248 31.16 -4.42 -7.11
N LEU A 249 30.45 -5.04 -6.17
CA LEU A 249 30.90 -6.23 -5.44
C LEU A 249 29.93 -7.38 -5.75
N GLU A 250 30.47 -8.56 -6.03
CA GLU A 250 29.68 -9.80 -6.18
C GLU A 250 29.72 -10.60 -4.86
N ASN A 251 28.64 -11.35 -4.58
CA ASN A 251 28.50 -12.26 -3.43
C ASN A 251 28.70 -13.72 -3.89
#